data_AF-A0A4R0CY57-F1
#
_entry.id   AF-A0A4R0CY57-F1
#
_cell.length_a   1.000
_cell.length_b   1.000
_cell.length_c   1.000
_cell.angle_alpha   90.00
_cell.angle_beta   90.00
_cell.angle_gamma   90.00
#
_symmetry.space_group_name_H-M   'P 1'
#
loop_
_entity.id
_entity.type
_entity.pdbx_description
1 polymer ?
#
loop_
_entity_poly.entity_id
_entity_poly.type
_entity_poly.pdbx_seq_one_letter_code
_entity_poly.pdbx_strand_id
1 'polypeptide(L)' 'MMKFKLLLWMLTKLLQRAVKTNPKCAAFVKDKNITFQIQTVSGEGRYFEVKKGKINSHAGQTQSPSFSFIFKTGSKG' A
#
# COMPACT_ATOMS: atom_id res chain seq x y z
N MET A 1 -12.26 -5.36 10.92
CA MET A 1 -10.81 -5.17 11.08
C MET A 1 -10.01 -6.17 10.23
N MET A 2 -10.17 -7.49 10.41
CA MET A 2 -9.52 -8.48 9.52
C MET A 2 -9.86 -8.30 8.03
N LYS A 3 -11.11 -7.93 7.71
CA LYS A 3 -11.54 -7.56 6.34
C LYS A 3 -10.76 -6.39 5.76
N PHE A 4 -10.50 -5.34 6.53
CA PHE A 4 -9.70 -4.18 6.10
C PHE A 4 -8.25 -4.60 5.81
N LYS A 5 -7.64 -5.38 6.70
CA LYS A 5 -6.29 -5.92 6.50
C LYS A 5 -6.22 -6.83 5.26
N LEU A 6 -7.26 -7.64 5.00
CA LEU A 6 -7.40 -8.48 3.81
C LEU A 6 -7.53 -7.63 2.54
N LEU A 7 -8.34 -6.57 2.55
CA LEU A 7 -8.48 -5.64 1.44
C LEU A 7 -7.15 -4.97 1.10
N LEU A 8 -6.41 -4.49 2.10
CA LEU A 8 -5.08 -3.90 1.88
C LEU A 8 -4.06 -4.92 1.35
N TRP A 9 -4.15 -6.17 1.78
CA TRP A 9 -3.36 -7.25 1.20
C TRP A 9 -3.73 -7.51 -0.26
N MET A 10 -5.04 -7.56 -0.59
CA MET A 10 -5.52 -7.73 -1.96
C MET A 10 -5.09 -6.56 -2.86
N LEU A 11 -5.19 -5.33 -2.38
CA LEU A 11 -4.67 -4.13 -3.06
C LEU A 11 -3.20 -4.32 -3.44
N THR A 12 -2.38 -4.85 -2.53
CA THR A 12 -0.96 -5.14 -2.82
C THR A 12 -0.82 -6.07 -4.03
N LYS A 13 -1.62 -7.14 -4.09
CA LYS A 13 -1.59 -8.10 -5.21
C LYS A 13 -2.04 -7.47 -6.52
N LEU A 14 -3.06 -6.61 -6.49
CA LEU A 14 -3.51 -5.86 -7.66
C LEU A 14 -2.45 -4.89 -8.17
N LEU A 15 -1.80 -4.14 -7.27
CA LEU A 15 -0.71 -3.23 -7.60
C LEU A 15 0.49 -3.98 -8.20
N GLN A 16 0.89 -5.09 -7.57
CA GLN A 16 1.97 -5.96 -8.10
C GLN A 16 1.62 -6.52 -9.47
N ARG A 17 0.36 -6.93 -9.70
CA ARG A 17 -0.10 -7.37 -11.02
C ARG A 17 -0.04 -6.23 -12.02
N ALA A 18 -0.52 -5.04 -11.68
CA ALA A 18 -0.50 -3.87 -12.55
C ALA A 18 0.94 -3.51 -12.98
N VAL A 19 1.90 -3.55 -12.05
CA VAL A 19 3.33 -3.36 -12.37
C VAL A 19 3.83 -4.42 -13.35
N LYS A 20 3.41 -5.68 -13.21
CA LYS A 20 3.82 -6.76 -14.12
C LYS A 20 3.17 -6.70 -15.50
N THR A 21 1.90 -6.29 -15.59
CA THR A 21 1.11 -6.39 -16.82
C THR A 21 0.99 -5.08 -17.59
N ASN A 22 1.29 -3.94 -16.98
CA ASN A 22 1.17 -2.62 -17.62
C ASN A 22 2.55 -1.95 -17.71
N PRO A 23 3.13 -1.83 -18.92
CA PRO A 23 4.43 -1.20 -19.13
C PRO A 23 4.49 0.26 -18.64
N LYS A 24 3.41 1.03 -18.77
CA LYS A 24 3.35 2.41 -18.27
C LYS A 24 3.42 2.45 -16.74
N CYS A 25 2.76 1.50 -16.08
CA CYS A 25 2.83 1.35 -14.63
C CYS A 25 4.25 0.96 -14.20
N ALA A 26 4.85 -0.05 -14.85
CA ALA A 26 6.22 -0.47 -14.59
C ALA A 26 7.24 0.68 -14.73
N ALA A 27 7.12 1.48 -15.79
CA ALA A 27 7.94 2.67 -15.99
C ALA A 27 7.71 3.70 -14.89
N PHE A 28 6.45 3.96 -14.51
CA PHE A 28 6.12 4.92 -13.45
C PHE A 28 6.73 4.56 -12.09
N VAL A 29 6.73 3.27 -11.69
CA VAL A 29 7.31 2.85 -10.41
C VAL A 29 8.83 2.62 -10.44
N LYS A 30 9.46 2.53 -11.62
CA LYS A 30 10.89 2.21 -11.77
C LYS A 30 11.79 3.12 -10.94
N ASP A 31 11.53 4.43 -11.02
CA ASP A 31 12.37 5.48 -10.43
C ASP A 31 11.77 6.08 -9.16
N LYS A 32 10.74 5.42 -8.58
CA LYS A 32 10.13 5.87 -7.33
C LYS A 32 10.79 5.20 -6.13
N ASN A 33 11.00 5.98 -5.09
CA ASN A 33 11.45 5.54 -3.77
C ASN A 33 10.56 6.22 -2.73
N ILE A 34 9.37 5.66 -2.53
CA ILE A 34 8.31 6.23 -1.69
C ILE A 34 7.79 5.14 -0.77
N THR A 35 7.59 5.49 0.49
CA THR A 35 6.87 4.65 1.46
C THR A 35 5.58 5.37 1.80
N PHE A 36 4.43 4.73 1.60
CA PHE A 36 3.16 5.30 2.01
C PHE A 36 2.40 4.31 2.88
N GLN A 37 1.46 4.80 3.68
CA GLN A 37 0.64 3.93 4.53
C GLN A 37 -0.83 4.20 4.39
N ILE A 38 -1.61 3.14 4.55
CA ILE A 38 -3.07 3.19 4.61
C ILE A 38 -3.49 2.60 5.94
N GLN A 39 -4.19 3.37 6.74
CA GLN A 39 -4.58 2.98 8.09
C GLN A 39 -5.94 3.53 8.51
N THR A 40 -6.50 2.97 9.57
CA THR A 40 -7.59 3.58 10.31
C THR A 40 -7.05 4.51 11.40
N VAL A 41 -7.90 5.38 11.95
CA VAL A 41 -7.58 6.19 13.15
C VAL A 41 -7.17 5.30 14.32
N SER A 42 -7.71 4.09 14.42
CA SER A 42 -7.34 3.11 15.46
C SER A 42 -5.99 2.42 15.22
N GLY A 43 -5.24 2.82 14.18
CA GLY A 43 -3.90 2.31 13.90
C GLY A 43 -3.85 0.98 13.13
N GLU A 44 -4.99 0.45 12.70
CA GLU A 44 -4.97 -0.74 11.85
C GLU A 44 -4.63 -0.38 10.41
N GLY A 45 -3.65 -1.04 9.83
CA GLY A 45 -3.25 -0.71 8.47
C GLY A 45 -2.15 -1.58 7.90
N ARG A 46 -1.68 -1.14 6.74
CA ARG A 46 -0.49 -1.64 6.07
C ARG A 46 0.30 -0.45 5.53
N TYR A 47 1.61 -0.56 5.53
CA TYR A 47 2.47 0.33 4.75
C TYR A 47 2.97 -0.36 3.49
N PHE A 48 3.26 0.46 2.49
CA PHE A 48 3.61 0.07 1.14
C PHE A 48 4.92 0.74 0.76
N GLU A 49 5.84 -0.05 0.24
CA GLU A 49 7.11 0.44 -0.25
C GLU A 49 7.15 0.33 -1.76
N VAL A 50 7.36 1.47 -2.42
CA VAL A 50 7.64 1.54 -3.85
C VAL A 50 9.13 1.83 -3.99
N LYS A 51 9.89 0.81 -4.40
CA LYS A 51 11.35 0.91 -4.51
C LYS A 51 11.86 -0.05 -5.57
N LYS A 52 12.84 0.40 -6.37
CA LYS A 52 13.49 -0.42 -7.41
C LYS A 52 12.46 -1.07 -8.37
N GLY A 53 11.45 -0.30 -8.78
CA GLY A 53 10.38 -0.78 -9.67
C GLY A 53 9.46 -1.86 -9.08
N LYS A 54 9.48 -2.07 -7.76
CA LYS A 54 8.64 -3.05 -7.06
C LYS A 54 7.75 -2.37 -6.04
N ILE A 55 6.59 -2.98 -5.80
CA ILE A 55 5.67 -2.59 -4.75
C ILE A 55 5.61 -3.75 -3.74
N ASN A 56 6.00 -3.48 -2.51
CA ASN A 56 5.88 -4.40 -1.37
C ASN A 56 4.89 -3.84 -0.36
N SER A 57 4.29 -4.70 0.46
CA SER A 57 3.49 -4.25 1.60
C SER A 57 3.77 -5.05 2.85
N HIS A 58 3.63 -4.37 3.97
CA HIS A 58 3.95 -4.88 5.29
C HIS A 58 2.77 -4.60 6.22
N ALA A 59 2.55 -5.49 7.20
CA ALA A 59 1.52 -5.26 8.20
C ALA A 59 1.93 -4.15 9.17
N GLY A 60 0.97 -3.40 9.68
CA GLY A 60 1.21 -2.34 10.67
C GLY A 60 1.55 -1.00 10.04
N GLN A 61 2.20 -0.15 10.83
CA GLN A 61 2.54 1.24 10.51
C GLN A 61 4.05 1.38 10.34
N THR A 62 4.47 2.36 9.55
CA THR A 62 5.87 2.76 9.45
C THR A 62 6.11 4.05 10.23
N GLN A 63 7.31 4.24 10.77
CA GLN A 63 7.68 5.44 11.53
C GLN A 63 7.90 6.65 10.60
N SER A 64 8.23 6.42 9.34
CA SER A 64 8.63 7.46 8.39
C SER A 64 7.91 7.31 7.04
N PRO A 65 6.57 7.38 7.00
CA PRO A 65 5.84 7.41 5.74
C PRO A 65 6.08 8.76 5.02
N SER A 66 6.26 8.72 3.71
CA SER A 66 6.20 9.91 2.86
C SER A 66 4.82 10.57 2.92
N PHE A 67 3.75 9.78 3.03
CA PHE A 67 2.38 10.24 3.26
C PHE A 67 1.50 9.10 3.79
N SER A 68 0.35 9.47 4.36
CA SER A 68 -0.59 8.54 4.98
C SER A 68 -2.02 8.81 4.51
N PHE A 69 -2.75 7.74 4.19
CA PHE A 69 -4.21 7.79 4.07
C PHE A 69 -4.82 7.27 5.36
N ILE A 70 -5.56 8.14 6.07
CA ILE A 70 -6.17 7.81 7.37
C ILE A 70 -7.69 7.77 7.22
N PHE A 71 -8.26 6.59 7.41
CA PHE A 71 -9.70 6.36 7.37
C PHE A 71 -10.29 6.41 8.78
N LYS A 72 -11.48 7.00 8.93
CA LYS A 72 -12.19 7.01 10.23
C LYS A 72 -12.45 5.59 10.74
N THR A 73 -12.80 4.67 9.85
CA THR A 73 -13.07 3.26 10.19
C THR A 73 -12.79 2.35 8.99
N GLY A 74 -12.41 1.10 9.27
CA GLY A 74 -12.31 0.01 8.29
C GLY A 74 -13.53 -0.92 8.27
N SER A 75 -14.68 -0.47 8.80
CA SER A 75 -15.91 -1.27 8.90
C SER A 75 -16.78 -1.26 7.63
N LYS A 76 -16.59 -0.27 6.73
CA LYS A 76 -17.34 -0.13 5.47
C LYS A 76 -16.51 -0.49 4.23
N GLY A 77 -15.75 -1.57 4.30
CA GLY A 77 -14.96 -2.11 3.19
C GLY A 77 -15.54 -3.40 2.64
#